data_AF-A0A960BQP1-F1
#
_entry.id   AF-A0A960BQP1-F1
#
_cell.length_a   1.000
_cell.length_b   1.000
_cell.length_c   1.000
_cell.angle_alpha   90.00
_cell.angle_beta   90.00
_cell.angle_gamma   90.00
#
_symmetry.space_group_name_H-M   'P 1'
#
loop_
_entity.id
_entity.type
_entity.pdbx_description
1 polymer ?
#
loop_
_entity_poly.entity_id
_entity_poly.type
_entity_poly.pdbx_seq_one_letter_code
_entity_poly.pdbx_strand_id
1 'polypeptide(L)'
;MKAISAIWYRDPGGCHDLRYWDGEGWTRNVSDGGVQSLADDVRSSWGPPGAGQALVTRALILVFLGEPLATVVFLFWALFVVTAEPGSSEVYGWVTFAQMLPAVILMFVPSVLGFVWCLRASRLGAGKDARLAIWVSGAALAWALLITDFAGLIPAVFGDTWDWTGFPLVVAKIATAVVVTLLVDRAVRREVVRD
;
A
#
# COMPACT_ATOMS: atom_id res chain seq x y z
N MET A 1 -14.25 -6.98 -23.47
CA MET A 1 -12.96 -7.43 -22.86
C MET A 1 -12.03 -7.82 -24.00
N LYS A 2 -10.77 -7.38 -23.99
CA LYS A 2 -9.78 -7.85 -24.97
C LYS A 2 -9.45 -9.30 -24.63
N ALA A 3 -9.75 -10.24 -25.53
CA ALA A 3 -9.40 -11.64 -25.33
C ALA A 3 -7.87 -11.75 -25.22
N ILE A 4 -7.37 -12.47 -24.21
CA ILE A 4 -5.95 -12.69 -24.03
C ILE A 4 -5.54 -13.80 -24.99
N SER A 5 -4.82 -13.43 -26.04
CA SER A 5 -4.39 -14.38 -27.06
C SER A 5 -3.37 -15.36 -26.52
N ALA A 6 -3.38 -16.58 -27.07
CA ALA A 6 -2.39 -17.61 -26.77
C ALA A 6 -1.01 -17.21 -27.33
N ILE A 7 -0.12 -16.74 -26.46
CA ILE A 7 1.21 -16.22 -26.82
C ILE A 7 2.15 -16.27 -25.61
N TRP A 8 3.42 -16.01 -25.85
CA TRP A 8 4.44 -15.82 -24.82
C TRP A 8 4.25 -14.48 -24.10
N TYR A 9 4.20 -14.53 -22.77
CA TYR A 9 4.19 -13.37 -21.88
C TYR A 9 5.32 -13.49 -20.87
N ARG A 10 5.61 -12.39 -20.14
CA ARG A 10 6.56 -12.41 -19.03
C ARG A 10 6.13 -13.46 -18.01
N ASP A 11 7.09 -14.27 -17.54
CA ASP A 11 6.82 -15.31 -16.55
C ASP A 11 6.27 -14.71 -15.24
N PRO A 12 5.11 -15.17 -14.74
CA PRO A 12 4.56 -14.72 -13.46
C PRO A 12 5.39 -15.21 -12.26
N GLY A 13 6.07 -16.35 -12.37
CA GLY A 13 7.02 -16.79 -11.35
C GLY A 13 8.24 -15.87 -11.25
N GLY A 14 8.57 -15.23 -12.37
CA GLY A 14 9.80 -14.47 -12.55
C GLY A 14 11.05 -15.36 -12.49
N CYS A 15 10.90 -16.68 -12.57
CA CYS A 15 12.01 -17.64 -12.62
C CYS A 15 12.57 -17.74 -14.04
N HIS A 16 11.71 -17.52 -15.03
CA HIS A 16 12.02 -17.55 -16.45
C HIS A 16 11.79 -16.18 -17.11
N ASP A 17 12.34 -15.94 -18.31
CA ASP A 17 12.09 -14.68 -19.02
C ASP A 17 10.64 -14.62 -19.52
N LEU A 18 10.18 -15.71 -20.16
CA LEU A 18 8.84 -15.82 -20.74
C LEU A 18 8.20 -17.17 -20.39
N ARG A 19 6.87 -17.17 -20.28
CA ARG A 19 6.03 -18.37 -20.20
C ARG A 19 4.90 -18.29 -21.21
N TYR A 20 4.52 -19.44 -21.76
CA TYR A 20 3.42 -19.52 -22.71
C TYR A 20 2.06 -19.52 -21.99
N TRP A 21 1.14 -18.69 -22.50
CA TRP A 21 -0.27 -18.68 -22.16
C TRP A 21 -1.05 -19.34 -23.30
N ASP A 22 -1.90 -20.32 -23.01
CA ASP A 22 -2.65 -21.05 -24.03
C ASP A 22 -4.02 -20.43 -24.39
N GLY A 23 -4.40 -19.36 -23.70
CA GLY A 23 -5.71 -18.72 -23.83
C GLY A 23 -6.57 -18.85 -22.57
N GLU A 24 -6.38 -19.92 -21.80
CA GLU A 24 -7.14 -20.23 -20.58
C GLU A 24 -6.25 -20.30 -19.34
N GLY A 25 -4.99 -20.71 -19.50
CA GLY A 25 -4.04 -20.94 -18.42
C GLY A 25 -2.57 -20.78 -18.82
N TRP A 26 -1.72 -20.73 -17.80
CA TRP A 26 -0.27 -20.78 -17.97
C TRP A 26 0.17 -22.23 -18.20
N THR A 27 1.05 -22.44 -19.18
CA THR A 27 1.59 -23.77 -19.48
C THR A 27 3.00 -23.95 -18.92
N ARG A 28 3.52 -25.17 -19.05
CA ARG A 28 4.89 -25.52 -18.64
C ARG A 28 5.95 -24.99 -19.60
N ASN A 29 5.55 -24.48 -20.75
CA ASN A 29 6.47 -24.01 -21.77
C ASN A 29 7.03 -22.66 -21.34
N VAL A 30 8.34 -22.62 -21.13
CA VAL A 30 9.10 -21.43 -20.76
C VAL A 30 10.16 -21.13 -21.82
N SER A 31 10.65 -19.90 -21.87
CA SER A 31 11.72 -19.49 -22.77
C SER A 31 12.68 -18.55 -22.03
N ASP A 32 13.96 -18.92 -22.01
CA ASP A 32 15.04 -18.15 -21.36
C ASP A 32 16.12 -17.82 -22.40
N GLY A 33 16.42 -16.54 -22.57
CA GLY A 33 17.37 -16.11 -23.61
C GLY A 33 16.99 -16.60 -25.03
N GLY A 34 15.70 -16.87 -25.27
CA GLY A 34 15.19 -17.43 -26.53
C GLY A 34 15.22 -18.96 -26.65
N VAL A 35 15.73 -19.67 -25.65
CA VAL A 35 15.74 -21.15 -25.61
C VAL A 35 14.48 -21.64 -24.91
N GLN A 36 13.66 -22.43 -25.62
CA GLN A 36 12.45 -23.00 -25.06
C GLN A 36 12.74 -24.26 -24.26
N SER A 37 12.11 -24.40 -23.10
CA SER A 37 12.18 -25.60 -22.25
C SER A 37 10.85 -25.84 -21.52
N LEU A 38 10.78 -26.94 -20.76
CA LEU A 38 9.63 -27.25 -19.91
C LEU A 38 10.01 -27.05 -18.45
N ALA A 39 9.20 -26.30 -17.73
CA ALA A 39 9.31 -26.08 -16.29
C ALA A 39 8.07 -26.61 -15.56
N ASP A 40 8.29 -27.38 -14.49
CA ASP A 40 7.24 -28.01 -13.67
C ASP A 40 6.79 -27.13 -12.50
N ASP A 41 6.78 -25.81 -12.69
CA ASP A 41 6.53 -24.79 -11.67
C ASP A 41 5.21 -24.00 -11.90
N VAL A 42 4.34 -24.50 -12.78
CA VAL A 42 3.05 -23.86 -13.08
C VAL A 42 2.13 -23.86 -11.86
N ARG A 43 1.63 -22.69 -11.47
CA ARG A 43 0.76 -22.52 -10.30
C ARG A 43 -0.67 -22.17 -10.68
N SER A 44 -1.63 -22.82 -10.02
CA SER A 44 -3.06 -22.55 -10.20
C SER A 44 -3.51 -21.20 -9.61
N SER A 45 -2.72 -20.61 -8.72
CA SER A 45 -3.01 -19.30 -8.12
C SER A 45 -2.69 -18.12 -9.05
N TRP A 46 -1.91 -18.34 -10.10
CA TRP A 46 -1.53 -17.26 -11.01
C TRP A 46 -2.73 -16.76 -11.80
N GLY A 47 -2.82 -15.43 -11.88
CA GLY A 47 -3.85 -14.78 -12.69
C GLY A 47 -3.49 -14.78 -14.17
N PRO A 48 -4.41 -14.29 -15.01
CA PRO A 48 -4.10 -14.06 -16.42
C PRO A 48 -2.93 -13.06 -16.59
N PRO A 49 -2.27 -13.08 -17.75
CA PRO A 49 -1.17 -12.17 -18.08
C PRO A 49 -1.50 -10.71 -17.75
N GLY A 50 -0.61 -10.05 -17.00
CA GLY A 50 -0.74 -8.64 -16.62
C GLY A 50 -1.72 -8.35 -15.49
N ALA A 51 -2.46 -9.32 -14.96
CA ALA A 51 -3.42 -9.08 -13.87
C ALA A 51 -2.74 -8.57 -12.59
N GLY A 52 -1.62 -9.18 -12.19
CA GLY A 52 -0.82 -8.72 -11.06
C GLY A 52 -0.23 -7.32 -11.28
N GLN A 53 0.30 -7.06 -12.48
CA GLN A 53 0.86 -5.75 -12.85
C GLN A 53 -0.19 -4.65 -12.83
N ALA A 54 -1.42 -4.92 -13.29
CA ALA A 54 -2.51 -3.96 -13.21
C ALA A 54 -2.82 -3.54 -11.77
N LEU A 55 -2.76 -4.47 -10.81
CA LEU A 55 -2.92 -4.16 -9.39
C LEU A 55 -1.75 -3.34 -8.84
N VAL A 56 -0.51 -3.65 -9.22
CA VAL A 56 0.67 -2.86 -8.83
C VAL A 56 0.53 -1.43 -9.33
N THR A 57 0.20 -1.23 -10.61
CA THR A 57 -0.01 0.09 -11.20
C THR A 57 -1.12 0.84 -10.50
N ARG A 58 -2.26 0.19 -10.20
CA ARG A 58 -3.35 0.80 -9.45
C ARG A 58 -2.93 1.23 -8.04
N ALA A 59 -2.15 0.40 -7.35
CA ALA A 59 -1.63 0.72 -6.02
C ALA A 59 -0.71 1.94 -6.06
N LEU A 60 0.21 1.99 -7.03
CA LEU A 60 1.09 3.13 -7.22
C LEU A 60 0.32 4.41 -7.53
N ILE A 61 -0.62 4.36 -8.48
CA ILE A 61 -1.47 5.52 -8.82
C ILE A 61 -2.25 5.99 -7.59
N LEU A 62 -2.86 5.05 -6.86
CA LEU A 62 -3.63 5.37 -5.66
C LEU A 62 -2.76 6.04 -4.59
N VAL A 63 -1.54 5.57 -4.37
CA VAL A 63 -0.65 6.19 -3.38
C VAL A 63 -0.14 7.55 -3.87
N PHE A 64 0.38 7.62 -5.10
CA PHE A 64 0.96 8.86 -5.62
C PHE A 64 -0.04 10.00 -5.83
N LEU A 65 -1.29 9.70 -6.19
CA LEU A 65 -2.34 10.72 -6.34
C LEU A 65 -3.22 10.84 -5.11
N GLY A 66 -3.53 9.72 -4.46
CA GLY A 66 -4.44 9.67 -3.32
C GLY A 66 -3.83 10.24 -2.05
N GLU A 67 -2.54 10.01 -1.75
CA GLU A 67 -1.92 10.57 -0.54
C GLU A 67 -1.81 12.11 -0.57
N PRO A 68 -1.35 12.75 -1.66
CA PRO A 68 -1.37 14.21 -1.74
C PRO A 68 -2.78 14.78 -1.65
N LEU A 69 -3.76 14.16 -2.34
CA LEU A 69 -5.15 14.59 -2.28
C LEU A 69 -5.73 14.45 -0.87
N ALA A 70 -5.50 13.31 -0.21
CA ALA A 70 -5.93 13.07 1.16
C ALA A 70 -5.28 14.08 2.12
N THR A 71 -4.00 14.42 1.91
CA THR A 71 -3.31 15.46 2.67
C THR A 71 -4.01 16.82 2.51
N VAL A 72 -4.34 17.23 1.29
CA VAL A 72 -5.04 18.51 1.03
C VAL A 72 -6.41 18.52 1.70
N VAL A 73 -7.18 17.45 1.56
CA VAL A 73 -8.51 17.32 2.20
C VAL A 73 -8.37 17.35 3.71
N PHE A 74 -7.37 16.65 4.27
CA PHE A 74 -7.11 16.61 5.70
C PHE A 74 -6.77 18.00 6.25
N LEU A 75 -5.86 18.72 5.61
CA LEU A 75 -5.48 20.08 6.04
C LEU A 75 -6.65 21.06 5.93
N PHE A 76 -7.43 20.98 4.85
CA PHE A 76 -8.62 21.82 4.69
C PHE A 76 -9.69 21.51 5.74
N TRP A 77 -9.94 20.21 6.01
CA TRP A 77 -10.86 19.76 7.04
C TRP A 77 -10.41 20.20 8.44
N ALA A 78 -9.13 20.04 8.74
CA ALA A 78 -8.56 20.46 10.01
C ALA A 78 -8.70 21.98 10.21
N LEU A 79 -8.44 22.77 9.17
CA LEU A 79 -8.65 24.21 9.19
C LEU A 79 -10.13 24.55 9.44
N PHE A 80 -11.04 23.90 8.70
CA PHE A 80 -12.48 24.11 8.87
C PHE A 80 -12.92 23.86 10.31
N VAL A 81 -12.57 22.71 10.90
CA VAL A 81 -12.91 22.35 12.28
C VAL A 81 -12.41 23.40 13.28
N VAL A 82 -11.15 23.84 13.15
CA VAL A 82 -10.57 24.84 14.05
C VAL A 82 -11.24 26.21 13.91
N THR A 83 -11.69 26.59 12.70
CA THR A 83 -12.31 27.90 12.44
C THR A 83 -13.82 27.94 12.66
N ALA A 84 -14.51 26.79 12.69
CA ALA A 84 -15.96 26.71 12.73
C ALA A 84 -16.58 27.15 14.07
N GLU A 85 -15.81 27.11 15.18
CA GLU A 85 -16.27 27.52 16.50
C GLU A 85 -15.32 28.57 17.14
N PRO A 86 -15.33 29.83 16.66
CA PRO A 86 -14.45 30.86 17.21
C PRO A 86 -14.83 31.16 18.67
N GLY A 87 -13.95 30.82 19.61
CA GLY A 87 -14.06 31.19 21.03
C GLY A 87 -14.46 30.07 22.00
N SER A 88 -14.57 28.81 21.56
CA SER A 88 -14.69 27.70 22.51
C SER A 88 -13.36 27.50 23.25
N SER A 89 -13.40 27.43 24.57
CA SER A 89 -12.21 27.07 25.38
C SER A 89 -11.82 25.60 25.22
N GLU A 90 -12.62 24.81 24.49
CA GLU A 90 -12.41 23.40 24.18
C GLU A 90 -11.81 23.20 22.77
N VAL A 91 -10.84 24.03 22.38
CA VAL A 91 -10.00 23.74 21.19
C VAL A 91 -9.35 22.34 21.28
N TYR A 92 -9.22 21.83 22.51
CA TYR A 92 -8.73 20.50 22.85
C TYR A 92 -9.84 19.71 23.59
N GLY A 93 -10.23 18.54 23.05
CA GLY A 93 -11.21 17.63 23.64
C GLY A 93 -11.63 16.44 22.76
N TRP A 94 -12.38 15.49 23.33
CA TRP A 94 -12.91 14.30 22.63
C TRP A 94 -13.84 14.63 21.46
N VAL A 95 -14.50 15.79 21.49
CA VAL A 95 -15.38 16.26 20.41
C VAL A 95 -14.56 16.62 19.17
N THR A 96 -13.52 17.44 19.33
CA THR A 96 -12.58 17.79 18.24
C THR A 96 -11.92 16.54 17.65
N PHE A 97 -11.52 15.60 18.52
CA PHE A 97 -11.01 14.29 18.08
C PHE A 97 -12.02 13.56 17.19
N ALA A 98 -13.28 13.46 17.61
CA ALA A 98 -14.33 12.77 16.85
C ALA A 98 -14.61 13.47 15.51
N GLN A 99 -14.57 14.80 15.47
CA GLN A 99 -14.72 15.59 14.25
C GLN A 99 -13.56 15.38 13.26
N MET A 100 -12.35 15.08 13.74
CA MET A 100 -11.18 14.81 12.88
C MET A 100 -11.18 13.39 12.29
N LEU A 101 -11.88 12.42 12.90
CA LEU A 101 -11.86 11.01 12.49
C LEU A 101 -12.11 10.77 11.00
N PRO A 102 -13.08 11.41 10.31
CA PRO A 102 -13.31 11.16 8.90
C PRO A 102 -12.08 11.49 8.03
N ALA A 103 -11.43 12.61 8.32
CA ALA A 103 -10.25 13.06 7.58
C ALA A 103 -9.02 12.20 7.92
N VAL A 104 -8.89 11.77 9.17
CA VAL A 104 -7.86 10.81 9.60
C VAL A 104 -8.03 9.49 8.87
N ILE A 105 -9.23 8.91 8.89
CA ILE A 105 -9.54 7.65 8.19
C ILE A 105 -9.19 7.78 6.70
N LEU A 106 -9.61 8.88 6.06
CA LEU A 106 -9.30 9.14 4.66
C LEU A 106 -7.78 9.15 4.39
N MET A 107 -6.98 9.68 5.31
CA MET A 107 -5.52 9.71 5.20
C MET A 107 -4.89 8.30 5.17
N PHE A 108 -5.49 7.32 5.85
CA PHE A 108 -4.97 5.95 5.86
C PHE A 108 -5.46 5.07 4.70
N VAL A 109 -6.54 5.47 4.00
CA VAL A 109 -7.15 4.66 2.94
C VAL A 109 -6.17 4.34 1.80
N PRO A 110 -5.43 5.30 1.20
CA PRO A 110 -4.54 5.00 0.08
C PRO A 110 -3.43 4.03 0.47
N SER A 111 -2.83 4.23 1.64
CA SER A 111 -1.81 3.37 2.23
C SER A 111 -2.31 1.93 2.45
N VAL A 112 -3.47 1.75 3.10
CA VAL A 112 -4.04 0.42 3.40
C VAL A 112 -4.44 -0.31 2.12
N LEU A 113 -5.15 0.35 1.21
CA LEU A 113 -5.54 -0.26 -0.07
C LEU A 113 -4.33 -0.59 -0.94
N GLY A 114 -3.27 0.23 -0.90
CA GLY A 114 -2.00 -0.04 -1.54
C GLY A 114 -1.40 -1.37 -1.08
N PHE A 115 -1.31 -1.60 0.23
CA PHE A 115 -0.84 -2.88 0.77
C PHE A 115 -1.73 -4.06 0.37
N VAL A 116 -3.06 -3.92 0.45
CA VAL A 116 -4.01 -4.98 0.07
C VAL A 116 -3.85 -5.37 -1.40
N TRP A 117 -3.72 -4.39 -2.30
CA TRP A 117 -3.53 -4.67 -3.72
C TRP A 117 -2.14 -5.25 -4.02
N CYS A 118 -1.09 -4.86 -3.30
CA CYS A 118 0.23 -5.46 -3.44
C CYS A 118 0.24 -6.94 -3.02
N LEU A 119 -0.41 -7.27 -1.90
CA LEU A 119 -0.56 -8.66 -1.46
C LEU A 119 -1.34 -9.49 -2.48
N ARG A 120 -2.41 -8.93 -3.06
CA ARG A 120 -3.14 -9.60 -4.15
C ARG A 120 -2.29 -9.74 -5.41
N ALA A 121 -1.51 -8.71 -5.77
CA ALA A 121 -0.63 -8.74 -6.93
C ALA A 121 0.46 -9.82 -6.81
N SER A 122 1.03 -10.00 -5.61
CA SER A 122 1.98 -11.07 -5.31
C SER A 122 1.41 -12.45 -5.65
N ARG A 123 0.19 -12.75 -5.18
CA ARG A 123 -0.50 -14.02 -5.44
C ARG A 123 -0.77 -14.28 -6.92
N LEU A 124 -0.95 -13.21 -7.70
CA LEU A 124 -1.16 -13.29 -9.15
C LEU A 124 0.15 -13.38 -9.96
N GLY A 125 1.31 -13.53 -9.32
CA GLY A 125 2.61 -13.66 -9.98
C GLY A 125 3.27 -12.31 -10.35
N ALA A 126 3.01 -11.25 -9.59
CA ALA A 126 3.74 -9.98 -9.73
C ALA A 126 4.64 -9.69 -8.52
N GLY A 127 5.14 -10.72 -7.83
CA GLY A 127 5.87 -10.57 -6.56
C GLY A 127 7.11 -9.67 -6.62
N LYS A 128 7.88 -9.71 -7.72
CA LYS A 128 9.03 -8.82 -7.93
C LYS A 128 8.61 -7.35 -8.09
N ASP A 129 7.64 -7.10 -8.97
CA ASP A 129 7.13 -5.75 -9.27
C ASP A 129 6.36 -5.16 -8.08
N ALA A 130 5.70 -6.00 -7.28
CA ALA A 130 4.94 -5.61 -6.08
C ALA A 130 5.85 -5.04 -4.97
N ARG A 131 7.14 -5.37 -4.92
CA ARG A 131 8.05 -4.87 -3.88
C ARG A 131 8.13 -3.36 -3.86
N LEU A 132 8.30 -2.73 -5.02
CA LEU A 132 8.36 -1.27 -5.11
C LEU A 132 7.09 -0.65 -4.53
N ALA A 133 5.93 -1.18 -4.90
CA ALA A 133 4.65 -0.68 -4.41
C ALA A 133 4.45 -0.90 -2.91
N ILE A 134 4.95 -1.99 -2.32
CA ILE A 134 4.95 -2.23 -0.86
C ILE A 134 5.74 -1.15 -0.13
N TRP A 135 6.94 -0.81 -0.61
CA TRP A 135 7.76 0.23 -0.01
C TRP A 135 7.14 1.62 -0.17
N VAL A 136 6.53 1.90 -1.32
CA VAL A 136 5.78 3.15 -1.57
C VAL A 136 4.56 3.25 -0.64
N SER A 137 3.77 2.18 -0.47
CA SER A 137 2.68 2.14 0.50
C SER A 137 3.17 2.24 1.95
N GLY A 138 4.37 1.74 2.26
CA GLY A 138 5.03 1.92 3.54
C GLY A 138 5.43 3.36 3.84
N ALA A 139 6.04 4.03 2.86
CA ALA A 139 6.38 5.45 2.97
C ALA A 139 5.12 6.31 3.14
N ALA A 140 4.04 5.98 2.41
CA ALA A 140 2.73 6.61 2.57
C ALA A 140 2.15 6.40 3.97
N LEU A 141 2.21 5.18 4.52
CA LEU A 141 1.76 4.92 5.88
C LEU A 141 2.55 5.72 6.92
N ALA A 142 3.87 5.81 6.74
CA ALA A 142 4.73 6.62 7.60
C ALA A 142 4.35 8.11 7.51
N TRP A 143 4.05 8.61 6.31
CA TRP A 143 3.57 9.97 6.08
C TRP A 143 2.21 10.22 6.76
N ALA A 144 1.23 9.33 6.57
CA ALA A 144 -0.08 9.42 7.20
C ALA A 144 0.01 9.46 8.73
N LEU A 145 0.87 8.62 9.32
CA LEU A 145 1.14 8.62 10.76
C LEU A 145 1.82 9.92 11.24
N LEU A 146 2.70 10.50 10.42
CA LEU A 146 3.41 11.74 10.72
C LEU A 146 2.47 12.95 10.65
N ILE A 147 1.71 13.10 9.56
CA ILE A 147 0.88 14.29 9.31
C ILE A 147 -0.32 14.36 10.27
N THR A 148 -0.90 13.20 10.61
CA THR A 148 -1.99 13.14 11.59
C THR A 148 -1.49 13.45 13.00
N ASP A 149 -0.19 13.34 13.26
CA ASP A 149 0.43 13.83 14.50
C ASP A 149 0.56 15.35 14.53
N PHE A 150 1.05 15.94 13.41
CA PHE A 150 1.26 17.39 13.28
C PHE A 150 -0.03 18.21 13.30
N ALA A 151 -1.16 17.63 12.91
CA ALA A 151 -2.47 18.29 13.01
C ALA A 151 -3.08 18.29 14.42
N GLY A 152 -2.25 18.07 15.44
CA GLY A 152 -2.63 18.33 16.81
C GLY A 152 -3.52 17.26 17.42
N LEU A 153 -3.54 16.02 16.92
CA LEU A 153 -4.37 14.94 17.49
C LEU A 153 -3.94 14.55 18.91
N ILE A 154 -2.64 14.61 19.19
CA ILE A 154 -2.09 14.43 20.54
C ILE A 154 -2.40 15.65 21.42
N PRO A 155 -2.10 16.89 21.01
CA PRO A 155 -2.56 18.08 21.72
C PRO A 155 -4.09 18.12 21.95
N ALA A 156 -4.91 17.74 20.96
CA ALA A 156 -6.38 17.69 21.00
C ALA A 156 -6.92 16.80 22.10
N VAL A 157 -6.25 15.71 22.43
CA VAL A 157 -6.69 14.79 23.47
C VAL A 157 -6.01 15.07 24.82
N PHE A 158 -4.78 15.59 24.82
CA PHE A 158 -3.92 15.66 26.01
C PHE A 158 -3.48 17.08 26.43
N GLY A 159 -3.89 18.14 25.73
CA GLY A 159 -3.50 19.53 25.99
C GLY A 159 -2.04 19.85 25.62
N ASP A 160 -1.49 20.96 26.14
CA ASP A 160 -0.12 21.45 25.89
C ASP A 160 0.96 20.62 26.63
N THR A 161 0.77 19.30 26.69
CA THR A 161 1.75 18.36 27.26
C THR A 161 2.79 18.04 26.20
N TRP A 162 3.62 19.02 25.87
CA TRP A 162 4.90 18.79 25.18
C TRP A 162 5.92 18.15 26.13
N ASP A 163 5.47 17.16 26.92
CA ASP A 163 6.29 16.41 27.84
C ASP A 163 6.89 15.20 27.11
N TRP A 164 7.98 14.70 27.69
CA TRP A 164 8.88 13.58 27.42
C TRP A 164 8.27 12.29 26.80
N THR A 165 6.94 12.21 26.63
CA THR A 165 6.16 11.15 25.95
C THR A 165 5.96 11.38 24.45
N GLY A 166 6.04 12.62 23.95
CA GLY A 166 5.80 12.93 22.52
C GLY A 166 6.83 12.30 21.57
N PHE A 167 8.12 12.41 21.90
CA PHE A 167 9.20 11.83 21.08
C PHE A 167 9.13 10.28 21.02
N PRO A 168 8.95 9.55 22.14
CA PRO A 168 8.70 8.11 22.10
C PRO A 168 7.51 7.69 21.23
N LEU A 169 6.43 8.45 21.21
CA LEU A 169 5.25 8.14 20.38
C LEU A 169 5.53 8.32 18.88
N VAL A 170 6.25 9.37 18.49
CA VAL A 170 6.71 9.55 17.10
C VAL A 170 7.59 8.37 16.67
N VAL A 171 8.55 7.98 17.52
CA VAL A 171 9.41 6.81 17.27
C VAL A 171 8.58 5.53 17.14
N ALA A 172 7.60 5.31 18.02
CA ALA A 172 6.72 4.13 17.96
C ALA A 172 5.88 4.08 16.67
N LYS A 173 5.42 5.23 16.15
CA LYS A 173 4.69 5.31 14.88
C LYS A 173 5.58 4.97 13.69
N ILE A 174 6.76 5.57 13.60
CA ILE A 174 7.74 5.26 12.54
C ILE A 174 8.10 3.78 12.62
N ALA A 175 8.38 3.26 13.81
CA ALA A 175 8.64 1.84 14.02
C ALA A 175 7.47 0.97 13.57
N THR A 176 6.22 1.38 13.84
CA THR A 176 5.02 0.67 13.39
C THR A 176 4.95 0.62 11.86
N ALA A 177 5.14 1.76 11.17
CA ALA A 177 5.15 1.79 9.71
C ALA A 177 6.23 0.86 9.14
N VAL A 178 7.45 0.94 9.67
CA VAL A 178 8.57 0.09 9.26
C VAL A 178 8.27 -1.38 9.49
N VAL A 179 7.76 -1.74 10.68
CA VAL A 179 7.40 -3.12 11.02
C VAL A 179 6.32 -3.65 10.08
N VAL A 180 5.25 -2.87 9.83
CA VAL A 180 4.18 -3.27 8.91
C VAL A 180 4.73 -3.50 7.50
N THR A 181 5.53 -2.57 6.98
CA THR A 181 6.16 -2.71 5.66
C THR A 181 7.06 -3.95 5.60
N LEU A 182 7.89 -4.19 6.61
CA LEU A 182 8.77 -5.35 6.67
C LEU A 182 8.00 -6.67 6.79
N LEU A 183 6.90 -6.70 7.53
CA LEU A 183 6.04 -7.88 7.66
C LEU A 183 5.37 -8.21 6.32
N VAL A 184 4.86 -7.21 5.60
CA VAL A 184 4.26 -7.38 4.27
C VAL A 184 5.31 -7.82 3.25
N ASP A 185 6.47 -7.17 3.22
CA ASP A 185 7.58 -7.54 2.32
C ASP A 185 8.10 -8.95 2.64
N ARG A 186 8.16 -9.34 3.92
CA ARG A 186 8.50 -10.71 4.32
C ARG A 186 7.42 -11.71 3.92
N ALA A 187 6.14 -11.36 4.01
CA ALA A 187 5.04 -12.23 3.58
C ALA A 187 5.12 -12.48 2.06
N VAL A 188 5.32 -11.43 1.27
CA VAL A 188 5.52 -11.53 -0.18
C VAL A 188 6.78 -12.32 -0.52
N ARG A 189 7.89 -12.10 0.20
CA ARG A 189 9.10 -12.93 0.03
C ARG A 189 8.86 -14.40 0.34
N ARG A 190 8.06 -14.73 1.36
CA ARG A 190 7.72 -16.13 1.66
C ARG A 190 6.86 -16.75 0.58
N GLU A 191 5.93 -16.01 -0.02
CA GLU A 191 5.18 -16.47 -1.20
C GLU A 191 6.10 -16.68 -2.42
N VAL A 192 7.22 -15.96 -2.51
CA VAL A 192 8.23 -16.18 -3.56
C VAL A 192 9.18 -17.35 -3.23
N VAL A 193 9.46 -17.62 -1.94
CA VAL A 193 10.49 -18.58 -1.48
C VAL A 193 9.93 -19.95 -1.05
N ARG A 194 8.66 -20.06 -0.63
CA ARG A 194 8.01 -21.36 -0.33
C ARG A 194 7.71 -22.19 -1.58
N ASP A 195 8.24 -21.76 -2.71
CA ASP A 195 7.65 -21.73 -4.02
C ASP A 195 8.81 -21.78 -5.04
#